data_AF-A0A6I2Z470-F1
#
_entry.id   AF-A0A6I2Z470-F1
#
_cell.length_a   1.000
_cell.length_b   1.000
_cell.length_c   1.000
_cell.angle_alpha   90.00
_cell.angle_beta   90.00
_cell.angle_gamma   90.00
#
_symmetry.space_group_name_H-M   'P 1'
#
loop_
_entity.id
_entity.type
_entity.pdbx_description
1 polymer ?
#
loop_
_entity_poly.entity_id
_entity_poly.type
_entity_poly.pdbx_seq_one_letter_code
_entity_poly.pdbx_strand_id
1 'polypeptide(L)'
;MNFNKVILYYGFAPISDPQAVKLWQKTLCESLNIKGRILISPHGINGTLGGNMDDVKKYIKNTRQYPGFKKIDFKWSEGTGQDFPKLKIKVKDELVAFGNPGEIKVDENGVIGGGIHLRPEEVNKLVEERGDEVFFFDGRNAFEAKIGKFKNAVVPNVTTSNDFVKEIESGKYDHLKDKPVVTYCTGGIRCEILSVVMKNRGFNEVYQVKGGIVRYGNTFGDDGLWEGSLYTFDDRLTIDFSDHTKLIGECAHCNGPTKEFRNCQKAECHQLVLLCDACYESHLDRPCKHDREIKRNRELIG
;
A
#
# COMPACT_ATOMS: atom_id res chain seq x y z
N MET A 1 11.74 -27.35 8.85
CA MET A 1 10.47 -26.66 8.52
C MET A 1 10.83 -25.47 7.63
N ASN A 2 10.25 -25.38 6.43
CA ASN A 2 10.46 -24.23 5.55
C ASN A 2 9.57 -23.07 6.03
N PHE A 3 10.17 -22.15 6.79
CA PHE A 3 9.48 -20.93 7.22
C PHE A 3 9.50 -19.93 6.07
N ASN A 4 8.41 -19.87 5.30
CA ASN A 4 8.26 -18.87 4.26
C ASN A 4 7.83 -17.53 4.86
N LYS A 5 8.41 -16.45 4.36
CA LYS A 5 8.09 -15.08 4.78
C LYS A 5 7.87 -14.22 3.56
N VAL A 6 7.00 -13.23 3.72
CA VAL A 6 6.87 -12.11 2.79
C VAL A 6 7.49 -10.88 3.44
N ILE A 7 8.30 -10.15 2.67
CA ILE A 7 8.82 -8.84 3.06
C ILE A 7 8.23 -7.75 2.18
N LEU A 8 7.91 -6.62 2.80
CA LEU A 8 7.50 -5.38 2.15
C LEU A 8 8.50 -4.28 2.53
N TYR A 9 9.02 -3.56 1.55
CA TYR A 9 10.01 -2.51 1.79
C TYR A 9 10.02 -1.47 0.69
N TYR A 10 10.50 -0.28 1.03
CA TYR A 10 10.89 0.74 0.08
C TYR A 10 12.11 1.49 0.62
N GLY A 11 12.88 2.10 -0.29
CA GLY A 11 13.98 2.97 0.03
C GLY A 11 14.05 4.07 -1.00
N PHE A 12 13.87 5.31 -0.56
CA PHE A 12 14.16 6.50 -1.35
C PHE A 12 15.63 6.84 -1.21
N ALA A 13 16.35 6.75 -2.33
CA ALA A 13 17.74 7.13 -2.44
C ALA A 13 18.04 7.33 -3.94
N PRO A 14 18.80 8.35 -4.34
CA PRO A 14 19.14 8.57 -5.74
C PRO A 14 19.85 7.34 -6.33
N ILE A 15 19.35 6.85 -7.46
CA ILE A 15 19.93 5.76 -8.24
C ILE A 15 20.33 6.31 -9.60
N SER A 16 21.63 6.36 -9.88
CA SER A 16 22.18 6.84 -11.15
C SER A 16 21.88 5.91 -12.32
N ASP A 17 21.94 4.59 -12.11
CA ASP A 17 21.63 3.58 -13.12
C ASP A 17 20.59 2.56 -12.61
N PRO A 18 19.28 2.85 -12.81
CA PRO A 18 18.21 1.93 -12.48
C PRO A 18 18.29 0.57 -13.19
N GLN A 19 18.88 0.49 -14.38
CA GLN A 19 19.00 -0.77 -15.12
C GLN A 19 20.07 -1.67 -14.49
N ALA A 20 21.20 -1.10 -14.06
CA ALA A 20 22.22 -1.84 -13.31
C ALA A 20 21.65 -2.39 -11.99
N VAL A 21 20.90 -1.57 -11.24
CA VAL A 21 20.23 -2.03 -10.01
C VAL A 21 19.21 -3.12 -10.31
N LYS A 22 18.44 -3.02 -11.41
CA LYS A 22 17.52 -4.08 -11.85
C LYS A 22 18.24 -5.40 -12.11
N LEU A 23 19.37 -5.37 -12.82
CA LEU A 23 20.14 -6.58 -13.10
C LEU A 23 20.70 -7.20 -11.82
N TRP A 24 21.26 -6.37 -10.93
CA TRP A 24 21.75 -6.81 -9.63
C TRP A 24 20.64 -7.48 -8.80
N GLN A 25 19.49 -6.82 -8.67
CA GLN A 25 18.35 -7.32 -7.91
C GLN A 25 17.77 -8.60 -8.51
N LYS A 26 17.75 -8.72 -9.84
CA LYS A 26 17.35 -9.93 -10.55
C LYS A 26 18.25 -11.11 -10.19
N THR A 27 19.56 -10.96 -10.38
CA THR A 27 20.55 -12.01 -10.08
C THR A 27 20.51 -12.42 -8.60
N LEU A 28 20.35 -11.45 -7.70
CA LEU A 28 20.25 -11.71 -6.27
C LEU A 28 18.99 -12.51 -5.93
N CYS A 29 17.82 -12.13 -6.44
CA CYS A 29 16.59 -12.87 -6.18
C CYS A 29 16.62 -14.28 -6.79
N GLU A 30 17.11 -14.43 -8.03
CA GLU A 30 17.19 -15.71 -8.73
C GLU A 30 18.13 -16.69 -8.01
N SER A 31 19.30 -16.23 -7.55
CA SER A 31 20.23 -17.08 -6.79
C SER A 31 19.71 -17.52 -5.42
N LEU A 32 18.71 -16.81 -4.89
CA LEU A 32 18.08 -17.07 -3.60
C LEU A 32 16.68 -17.71 -3.74
N ASN A 33 16.25 -18.06 -4.95
CA ASN A 33 14.91 -18.58 -5.25
C ASN A 33 13.77 -17.70 -4.69
N ILE A 34 13.96 -16.39 -4.68
CA ILE A 34 12.98 -15.41 -4.20
C ILE A 34 12.06 -15.00 -5.34
N LYS A 35 10.76 -14.98 -5.06
CA LYS A 35 9.72 -14.50 -5.97
C LYS A 35 9.12 -13.20 -5.44
N GLY A 36 8.35 -12.52 -6.29
CA GLY A 36 7.68 -11.28 -5.94
C GLY A 36 7.96 -10.17 -6.92
N ARG A 37 7.95 -8.93 -6.44
CA ARG A 37 7.95 -7.74 -7.29
C ARG A 37 8.90 -6.70 -6.76
N ILE A 38 9.65 -6.09 -7.67
CA ILE A 38 10.51 -4.95 -7.38
C ILE A 38 10.28 -3.88 -8.44
N LEU A 39 10.02 -2.66 -7.99
CA LEU A 39 10.06 -1.46 -8.79
C LEU A 39 11.33 -0.69 -8.47
N ILE A 40 12.00 -0.22 -9.51
CA ILE A 40 13.22 0.59 -9.41
C ILE A 40 12.99 1.85 -10.24
N SER A 41 13.41 2.99 -9.73
CA SER A 41 13.38 4.26 -10.44
C SER A 41 14.63 5.07 -10.09
N PRO A 42 14.89 6.20 -10.76
CA PRO A 42 15.93 7.13 -10.31
C PRO A 42 15.78 7.58 -8.84
N HIS A 43 14.57 7.50 -8.29
CA HIS A 43 14.25 7.91 -6.92
C HIS A 43 14.50 6.81 -5.87
N GLY A 44 14.71 5.55 -6.27
CA GLY A 44 14.90 4.47 -5.30
C GLY A 44 14.34 3.11 -5.71
N ILE A 45 14.04 2.29 -4.70
CA ILE A 45 13.57 0.90 -4.82
C ILE A 45 12.33 0.65 -3.95
N ASN A 46 11.40 -0.16 -4.44
CA ASN A 46 10.21 -0.61 -3.75
C ASN A 46 9.99 -2.09 -4.06
N GLY A 47 9.69 -2.92 -3.07
CA GLY A 47 9.48 -4.33 -3.31
C GLY A 47 8.60 -5.04 -2.32
N THR A 48 8.00 -6.10 -2.83
CA THR A 48 7.29 -7.12 -2.04
C THR A 48 7.79 -8.48 -2.50
N LEU A 49 8.47 -9.21 -1.62
CA LEU A 49 9.17 -10.45 -1.98
C LEU A 49 8.80 -11.57 -1.01
N GLY A 50 8.64 -12.77 -1.55
CA GLY A 50 8.35 -13.98 -0.79
C GLY A 50 9.41 -15.05 -1.02
N GLY A 51 9.76 -15.77 0.03
CA GLY A 51 10.70 -16.89 -0.03
C GLY A 51 10.97 -17.50 1.33
N ASN A 52 11.88 -18.47 1.35
CA ASN A 52 12.36 -19.05 2.60
C ASN A 52 13.03 -17.97 3.46
N MET A 53 12.77 -17.97 4.77
CA MET A 53 13.29 -16.98 5.72
C MET A 53 14.80 -16.76 5.61
N ASP A 54 15.61 -17.81 5.45
CA ASP A 54 17.06 -17.66 5.41
C ASP A 54 17.53 -16.98 4.12
N ASP A 55 16.87 -17.27 3.01
CA ASP A 55 17.14 -16.64 1.73
C ASP A 55 16.67 -15.19 1.72
N VAL A 56 15.51 -14.88 2.32
CA VAL A 56 15.04 -13.51 2.52
C VAL A 56 16.00 -12.71 3.41
N LYS A 57 16.56 -13.31 4.48
CA LYS A 57 17.58 -12.66 5.31
C LYS A 57 18.86 -12.35 4.51
N LYS A 58 19.32 -13.29 3.67
CA LYS A 58 20.46 -13.05 2.77
C LYS A 58 20.15 -11.92 1.78
N TYR A 59 18.95 -11.90 1.21
CA TYR A 59 18.49 -10.84 0.31
C TYR A 59 18.55 -9.47 0.98
N ILE A 60 18.02 -9.34 2.20
CA ILE A 60 18.06 -8.10 2.98
C ILE A 60 19.49 -7.64 3.24
N LYS A 61 20.35 -8.57 3.68
CA LYS A 61 21.77 -8.27 3.96
C LYS A 61 22.49 -7.73 2.72
N ASN A 62 22.31 -8.38 1.56
CA ASN A 62 22.94 -7.95 0.31
C ASN A 62 22.33 -6.64 -0.19
N THR A 63 21.01 -6.49 -0.14
CA THR A 63 20.34 -5.25 -0.58
C THR A 63 20.81 -4.03 0.21
N ARG A 64 21.05 -4.19 1.52
CA ARG A 64 21.60 -3.13 2.38
C ARG A 64 23.07 -2.75 2.10
N GLN A 65 23.78 -3.50 1.25
CA GLN A 65 25.14 -3.14 0.83
C GLN A 65 25.16 -1.96 -0.14
N TYR A 66 24.05 -1.71 -0.84
CA TYR A 66 23.94 -0.50 -1.66
C TYR A 66 23.94 0.73 -0.74
N PRO A 67 24.81 1.75 -0.96
CA PRO A 67 24.98 2.87 -0.04
C PRO A 67 23.67 3.54 0.39
N GLY A 68 22.75 3.78 -0.56
CA GLY A 68 21.44 4.38 -0.30
C GLY A 68 20.41 3.47 0.37
N PHE A 69 20.65 2.16 0.47
CA PHE A 69 19.66 1.18 0.95
C PHE A 69 19.93 0.67 2.37
N LYS A 70 21.01 1.16 3.02
CA LYS A 70 21.43 0.69 4.35
C LYS A 70 20.33 0.78 5.40
N LYS A 71 19.53 1.85 5.36
CA LYS A 71 18.48 2.18 6.35
C LYS A 71 17.10 1.66 5.97
N ILE A 72 16.96 0.87 4.90
CA ILE A 72 15.65 0.34 4.49
C ILE A 72 15.03 -0.48 5.63
N ASP A 73 13.79 -0.10 5.95
CA ASP A 73 12.91 -0.85 6.87
C ASP A 73 12.19 -1.95 6.09
N PHE A 74 12.61 -3.19 6.35
CA PHE A 74 11.97 -4.40 5.81
C PHE A 74 10.92 -4.88 6.79
N LYS A 75 9.65 -4.76 6.39
CA LYS A 75 8.50 -5.22 7.17
C LYS A 75 8.26 -6.68 6.84
N TRP A 76 8.08 -7.51 7.86
CA TRP A 76 7.91 -8.95 7.73
C TRP A 76 6.45 -9.35 7.92
N SER A 77 6.04 -10.37 7.18
CA SER A 77 4.74 -11.01 7.29
C SER A 77 4.89 -12.51 7.08
N GLU A 78 3.97 -13.30 7.61
CA GLU A 78 3.84 -14.71 7.27
C GLU A 78 3.61 -14.87 5.76
N GLY A 79 4.25 -15.88 5.16
CA GLY A 79 4.11 -16.21 3.75
C GLY A 79 3.75 -17.67 3.57
N THR A 80 3.03 -17.97 2.49
CA THR A 80 2.70 -19.35 2.09
C THR A 80 3.82 -19.99 1.27
N GLY A 81 4.69 -19.17 0.68
CA GLY A 81 5.72 -19.60 -0.28
C GLY A 81 5.20 -19.72 -1.71
N GLN A 82 3.88 -19.58 -1.92
CA GLN A 82 3.24 -19.46 -3.23
C GLN A 82 2.58 -18.09 -3.42
N ASP A 83 2.86 -17.12 -2.55
CA ASP A 83 2.24 -15.78 -2.54
C ASP A 83 2.50 -14.99 -3.83
N PHE A 84 3.52 -15.40 -4.59
CA PHE A 84 3.90 -14.81 -5.86
C PHE A 84 4.19 -15.90 -6.89
N PRO A 85 3.57 -15.85 -8.09
CA PRO A 85 3.80 -16.88 -9.11
C PRO A 85 5.22 -16.84 -9.67
N LYS A 86 5.80 -15.65 -9.81
CA LYS A 86 7.15 -15.42 -10.36
C LYS A 86 7.75 -14.10 -9.88
N LEU A 87 9.06 -13.95 -10.03
CA LEU A 87 9.76 -12.68 -9.89
C LEU A 87 9.42 -11.74 -11.06
N LYS A 88 9.08 -10.48 -10.75
CA LYS A 88 8.89 -9.39 -11.73
C LYS A 88 9.64 -8.15 -11.26
N ILE A 89 10.66 -7.74 -12.01
CA ILE A 89 11.39 -6.50 -11.72
C ILE A 89 11.20 -5.52 -12.87
N LYS A 90 10.74 -4.30 -12.57
CA LYS A 90 10.50 -3.25 -13.56
C LYS A 90 11.25 -1.99 -13.18
N VAL A 91 11.86 -1.36 -14.17
CA VAL A 91 12.32 0.03 -14.07
C VAL A 91 11.18 0.94 -14.50
N LYS A 92 10.98 2.02 -13.76
CA LYS A 92 9.95 3.04 -13.94
C LYS A 92 10.56 4.42 -13.76
N ASP A 93 9.91 5.43 -14.32
CA ASP A 93 10.33 6.82 -14.16
C ASP A 93 10.07 7.30 -12.72
N GLU A 94 8.96 6.84 -12.13
CA GLU A 94 8.61 7.11 -10.74
C GLU A 94 8.53 5.80 -9.94
N LEU A 95 8.98 5.85 -8.68
CA LEU A 95 8.85 4.72 -7.76
C LEU A 95 7.38 4.44 -7.41
N VAL A 96 6.59 5.50 -7.36
CA VAL A 96 5.13 5.51 -7.22
C VAL A 96 4.62 6.62 -8.13
N ALA A 97 3.80 6.27 -9.11
CA ALA A 97 3.33 7.21 -10.11
C ALA A 97 2.24 8.13 -9.51
N PHE A 98 2.58 9.41 -9.32
CA PHE A 98 1.62 10.49 -9.05
C PHE A 98 1.42 11.36 -10.30
N GLY A 99 2.13 11.08 -11.40
CA GLY A 99 1.97 11.74 -12.69
C GLY A 99 2.77 13.03 -12.82
N ASN A 100 3.59 13.38 -11.82
CA ASN A 100 4.47 14.54 -11.86
C ASN A 100 5.86 14.23 -11.25
N PRO A 101 6.72 13.50 -11.97
CA PRO A 101 8.01 13.04 -11.46
C PRO A 101 8.92 14.17 -10.94
N GLY A 102 8.80 15.37 -11.54
CA GLY A 102 9.63 16.54 -11.21
C GLY A 102 9.20 17.30 -9.95
N GLU A 103 8.02 17.01 -9.40
CA GLU A 103 7.52 17.66 -8.18
C GLU A 103 8.23 17.13 -6.92
N ILE A 104 8.84 15.96 -7.01
CA ILE A 104 9.45 15.27 -5.88
C ILE A 104 10.96 15.39 -5.98
N LYS A 105 11.59 15.80 -4.88
CA LYS A 105 13.05 15.80 -4.74
C LYS A 105 13.44 14.73 -3.74
N VAL A 106 14.43 13.92 -4.10
CA VAL A 106 14.95 12.84 -3.26
C VAL A 106 16.44 13.06 -3.05
N ASP A 107 16.87 12.97 -1.80
CA ASP A 107 18.28 12.94 -1.41
C ASP A 107 18.64 11.61 -0.70
N GLU A 108 19.83 11.54 -0.14
CA GLU A 108 20.33 10.37 0.58
C GLU A 108 19.54 10.01 1.86
N ASN A 109 18.71 10.93 2.37
CA ASN A 109 17.87 10.75 3.55
C ASN A 109 16.40 10.48 3.20
N GLY A 110 16.01 10.63 1.93
CA GLY A 110 14.70 10.26 1.42
C GLY A 110 14.03 11.40 0.66
N VAL A 111 12.70 11.46 0.72
CA VAL A 111 11.91 12.51 0.07
C VAL A 111 12.03 13.82 0.86
N ILE A 112 12.37 14.91 0.17
CA ILE A 112 12.50 16.24 0.75
C ILE A 112 11.12 16.90 0.85
N GLY A 113 10.86 17.57 1.98
CA GLY A 113 9.67 18.41 2.15
C GLY A 113 8.40 17.66 2.55
N GLY A 114 8.49 16.35 2.81
CA GLY A 114 7.35 15.52 3.23
C GLY A 114 6.75 15.91 4.59
N GLY A 115 5.67 15.20 4.94
CA GLY A 115 5.01 15.31 6.24
C GLY A 115 5.82 14.66 7.37
N ILE A 116 5.51 15.04 8.60
CA ILE A 116 6.20 14.51 9.79
C ILE A 116 5.81 13.04 10.00
N HIS A 117 6.80 12.15 10.13
CA HIS A 117 6.55 10.73 10.40
C HIS A 117 6.16 10.50 11.86
N LEU A 118 4.95 10.00 12.09
CA LEU A 118 4.47 9.58 13.40
C LEU A 118 4.58 8.06 13.55
N ARG A 119 5.21 7.58 14.61
CA ARG A 119 5.12 6.17 15.03
C ARG A 119 3.67 5.82 15.40
N PRO A 120 3.27 4.55 15.36
CA PRO A 120 1.91 4.15 15.74
C PRO A 120 1.43 4.74 17.06
N GLU A 121 2.29 4.75 18.09
CA GLU A 121 1.95 5.28 19.41
C GLU A 121 1.75 6.79 19.40
N GLU A 122 2.50 7.50 18.57
CA GLU A 122 2.38 8.96 18.39
C GLU A 122 1.11 9.33 17.62
N VAL A 123 0.63 8.45 16.72
CA VAL A 123 -0.67 8.61 16.07
C VAL A 123 -1.80 8.54 17.10
N ASN A 124 -1.80 7.53 17.97
CA ASN A 124 -2.81 7.40 19.01
C ASN A 124 -2.78 8.58 19.98
N LYS A 125 -1.58 8.98 20.40
CA LYS A 125 -1.39 10.14 21.28
C LYS A 125 -1.92 11.43 20.64
N LEU A 126 -1.65 11.66 19.36
CA LEU A 126 -2.16 12.84 18.66
C LEU A 126 -3.71 12.87 18.67
N VAL A 127 -4.34 11.72 18.44
CA VAL A 127 -5.81 11.60 18.48
C VAL A 127 -6.36 11.74 19.90
N GLU A 128 -5.67 11.22 20.91
CA GLU A 128 -6.04 11.40 22.31
C GLU A 128 -5.99 12.89 22.73
N GLU A 129 -4.97 13.63 22.27
CA GLU A 129 -4.79 15.04 22.61
C GLU A 129 -5.71 15.99 21.83
N ARG A 130 -5.98 15.70 20.56
CA ARG A 130 -6.69 16.61 19.64
C ARG A 130 -8.10 16.14 19.26
N GLY A 131 -8.45 14.90 19.55
CA GLY A 131 -9.77 14.33 19.27
C GLY A 131 -10.18 14.40 17.80
N ASP A 132 -11.42 14.82 17.56
CA ASP A 132 -12.03 14.89 16.22
C ASP A 132 -11.43 15.97 15.29
N GLU A 133 -10.45 16.74 15.77
CA GLU A 133 -9.69 17.64 14.90
C GLU A 133 -8.69 16.91 13.98
N VAL A 134 -8.34 15.67 14.31
CA VAL A 134 -7.36 14.89 13.55
C VAL A 134 -8.04 14.16 12.41
N PHE A 135 -7.63 14.45 11.19
CA PHE A 135 -8.17 13.82 9.99
C PHE A 135 -7.21 12.77 9.45
N PHE A 136 -7.67 11.52 9.40
CA PHE A 136 -6.97 10.48 8.67
C PHE A 136 -7.27 10.60 7.17
N PHE A 137 -6.24 10.59 6.34
CA PHE A 137 -6.37 10.70 4.88
C PHE A 137 -5.80 9.46 4.20
N ASP A 138 -6.67 8.69 3.55
CA ASP A 138 -6.29 7.42 2.93
C ASP A 138 -5.49 7.67 1.63
N GLY A 139 -4.20 7.40 1.68
CA GLY A 139 -3.28 7.46 0.54
C GLY A 139 -3.30 6.19 -0.30
N ARG A 140 -4.40 5.42 -0.28
CA ARG A 140 -4.59 4.21 -1.07
C ARG A 140 -5.66 4.39 -2.16
N ASN A 141 -5.78 3.40 -3.04
CA ASN A 141 -6.87 3.37 -4.00
C ASN A 141 -8.20 3.14 -3.26
N ALA A 142 -9.29 3.77 -3.70
CA ALA A 142 -10.56 3.79 -2.97
C ALA A 142 -11.11 2.38 -2.65
N PHE A 143 -10.85 1.40 -3.52
CA PHE A 143 -11.30 0.02 -3.28
C PHE A 143 -10.59 -0.63 -2.07
N GLU A 144 -9.33 -0.28 -1.80
CA GLU A 144 -8.55 -0.84 -0.67
C GLU A 144 -9.17 -0.44 0.68
N ALA A 145 -9.83 0.72 0.74
CA ALA A 145 -10.51 1.24 1.92
C ALA A 145 -11.86 0.55 2.21
N LYS A 146 -12.39 -0.23 1.26
CA LYS A 146 -13.68 -0.92 1.43
C LYS A 146 -13.63 -2.01 2.50
N ILE A 147 -12.47 -2.63 2.73
CA ILE A 147 -12.34 -3.74 3.69
C ILE A 147 -11.61 -3.37 4.97
N GLY A 148 -10.91 -2.24 4.97
CA GLY A 148 -10.27 -1.72 6.17
C GLY A 148 -9.77 -0.31 5.97
N LYS A 149 -9.88 0.53 7.00
CA LYS A 149 -9.46 1.94 7.02
C LYS A 149 -9.32 2.42 8.46
N PHE A 150 -8.63 3.55 8.67
CA PHE A 150 -8.72 4.24 9.96
C PHE A 150 -10.15 4.75 10.18
N LYS A 151 -10.61 4.71 11.43
CA LYS A 151 -11.92 5.22 11.81
C LYS A 151 -12.10 6.67 11.35
N ASN A 152 -13.24 6.95 10.72
CA ASN A 152 -13.58 8.27 10.16
C ASN A 152 -12.60 8.81 9.10
N ALA A 153 -11.75 7.96 8.51
CA ALA A 153 -10.81 8.40 7.49
C ALA A 153 -11.52 8.98 6.25
N VAL A 154 -10.95 10.06 5.74
CA VAL A 154 -11.24 10.60 4.41
C VAL A 154 -10.70 9.61 3.39
N VAL A 155 -11.59 9.07 2.57
CA VAL A 155 -11.25 8.15 1.46
C VAL A 155 -11.39 8.91 0.14
N PRO A 156 -10.28 9.31 -0.50
CA PRO A 156 -10.33 10.01 -1.78
C PRO A 156 -10.89 9.13 -2.89
N ASN A 157 -11.60 9.72 -3.86
CA ASN A 157 -12.16 8.96 -4.98
C ASN A 157 -11.12 8.72 -6.07
N VAL A 158 -10.06 7.99 -5.71
CA VAL A 158 -8.92 7.70 -6.57
C VAL A 158 -8.94 6.24 -7.01
N THR A 159 -8.77 6.00 -8.31
CA THR A 159 -8.64 4.64 -8.86
C THR A 159 -7.19 4.20 -8.87
N THR A 160 -6.29 5.13 -9.17
CA THR A 160 -4.83 4.94 -9.19
C THR A 160 -4.14 6.09 -8.48
N SER A 161 -2.86 5.93 -8.14
CA SER A 161 -2.10 6.99 -7.46
C SER A 161 -1.92 8.26 -8.30
N ASN A 162 -2.03 8.17 -9.63
CA ASN A 162 -2.01 9.34 -10.52
C ASN A 162 -3.21 10.27 -10.32
N ASP A 163 -4.32 9.75 -9.78
CA ASP A 163 -5.55 10.54 -9.60
C ASP A 163 -5.46 11.48 -8.38
N PHE A 164 -4.53 11.24 -7.44
CA PHE A 164 -4.43 12.02 -6.20
C PHE A 164 -4.19 13.51 -6.43
N VAL A 165 -3.30 13.87 -7.37
CA VAL A 165 -2.97 15.28 -7.64
C VAL A 165 -4.24 16.04 -8.03
N LYS A 166 -4.97 15.51 -9.00
CA LYS A 166 -6.25 16.10 -9.46
C LYS A 166 -7.31 16.10 -8.36
N GLU A 167 -7.39 15.02 -7.58
CA GLU A 167 -8.38 14.89 -6.51
C GLU A 167 -8.12 15.90 -5.38
N ILE A 168 -6.85 16.19 -5.04
CA ILE A 168 -6.47 17.24 -4.08
C ILE A 168 -6.73 18.64 -4.64
N GLU A 169 -6.41 18.88 -5.91
CA GLU A 169 -6.62 20.17 -6.58
C GLU A 169 -8.10 20.48 -6.86
N SER A 170 -9.00 19.51 -6.66
CA SER A 170 -10.43 19.70 -6.90
C SER A 170 -11.12 20.65 -5.91
N GLY A 171 -10.45 21.02 -4.81
CA GLY A 171 -11.01 21.87 -3.74
C GLY A 171 -11.87 21.12 -2.72
N LYS A 172 -12.18 19.82 -2.95
CA LYS A 172 -12.99 19.00 -2.03
C LYS A 172 -12.45 18.98 -0.59
N TYR A 173 -11.15 19.09 -0.43
CA TYR A 173 -10.45 18.94 0.85
C TYR A 173 -9.90 20.26 1.41
N ASP A 174 -10.29 21.41 0.84
CA ASP A 174 -9.75 22.71 1.26
C ASP A 174 -10.07 23.05 2.72
N HIS A 175 -11.18 22.53 3.24
CA HIS A 175 -11.56 22.63 4.65
C HIS A 175 -10.59 21.92 5.62
N LEU A 176 -9.68 21.08 5.11
CA LEU A 176 -8.66 20.37 5.89
C LEU A 176 -7.29 21.06 5.90
N LYS A 177 -7.11 22.15 5.12
CA LYS A 177 -5.80 22.80 4.95
C LYS A 177 -5.17 23.29 6.25
N ASP A 178 -6.00 23.73 7.19
CA ASP A 178 -5.58 24.21 8.53
C ASP A 178 -5.82 23.19 9.64
N LYS A 179 -6.06 21.91 9.28
CA LYS A 179 -6.29 20.83 10.23
C LYS A 179 -5.11 19.84 10.27
N PRO A 180 -4.88 19.15 11.40
CA PRO A 180 -3.95 18.03 11.46
C PRO A 180 -4.41 16.91 10.53
N VAL A 181 -3.64 16.65 9.46
CA VAL A 181 -3.93 15.56 8.52
C VAL A 181 -2.88 14.46 8.65
N VAL A 182 -3.32 13.27 9.07
CA VAL A 182 -2.48 12.06 9.14
C VAL A 182 -2.71 11.22 7.90
N THR A 183 -1.77 11.30 6.96
CA THR A 183 -1.79 10.45 5.76
C THR A 183 -1.32 9.04 6.09
N TYR A 184 -1.93 8.04 5.46
CA TYR A 184 -1.51 6.64 5.62
C TYR A 184 -1.70 5.83 4.34
N CYS A 185 -0.92 4.78 4.18
CA CYS A 185 -1.12 3.77 3.15
C CYS A 185 -0.58 2.43 3.66
N THR A 186 -0.61 1.37 2.85
CA THR A 186 -0.21 0.02 3.26
C THR A 186 1.15 -0.03 3.94
N GLY A 187 2.21 0.41 3.26
CA GLY A 187 3.59 0.32 3.75
C GLY A 187 4.28 1.65 4.05
N GLY A 188 3.66 2.79 3.71
CA GLY A 188 4.20 4.15 3.88
C GLY A 188 4.62 4.84 2.58
N ILE A 189 5.02 4.11 1.54
CA ILE A 189 5.65 4.68 0.34
C ILE A 189 4.81 5.76 -0.39
N ARG A 190 3.48 5.58 -0.51
CA ARG A 190 2.60 6.58 -1.16
C ARG A 190 2.53 7.87 -0.35
N CYS A 191 2.64 7.79 0.98
CA CYS A 191 2.56 8.95 1.89
C CYS A 191 3.79 9.85 1.80
N GLU A 192 4.96 9.29 1.46
CA GLU A 192 6.16 10.08 1.23
C GLU A 192 5.96 11.11 0.12
N ILE A 193 5.17 10.75 -0.90
CA ILE A 193 4.83 11.63 -2.03
C ILE A 193 3.58 12.45 -1.72
N LEU A 194 2.51 11.79 -1.27
CA LEU A 194 1.22 12.42 -0.99
C LEU A 194 1.37 13.59 -0.02
N SER A 195 2.18 13.44 1.03
CA SER A 195 2.39 14.50 2.01
C SER A 195 3.09 15.73 1.41
N VAL A 196 4.03 15.55 0.47
CA VAL A 196 4.63 16.66 -0.29
C VAL A 196 3.58 17.34 -1.16
N VAL A 197 2.80 16.55 -1.90
CA VAL A 197 1.72 17.03 -2.79
C VAL A 197 0.72 17.88 -2.01
N MET A 198 0.31 17.43 -0.81
CA MET A 198 -0.60 18.16 0.07
C MET A 198 0.04 19.45 0.60
N LYS A 199 1.28 19.40 1.12
CA LYS A 199 1.96 20.59 1.63
C LYS A 199 2.16 21.65 0.55
N ASN A 200 2.55 21.26 -0.65
CA ASN A 200 2.66 22.16 -1.81
C ASN A 200 1.33 22.84 -2.18
N ARG A 201 0.19 22.25 -1.78
CA ARG A 201 -1.16 22.75 -2.04
C ARG A 201 -1.80 23.43 -0.83
N GLY A 202 -0.99 23.80 0.18
CA GLY A 202 -1.40 24.64 1.29
C GLY A 202 -1.98 23.89 2.49
N PHE A 203 -1.74 22.58 2.59
CA PHE A 203 -1.99 21.85 3.85
C PHE A 203 -0.85 22.13 4.83
N ASN A 204 -1.18 22.76 5.95
CA ASN A 204 -0.20 23.35 6.86
C ASN A 204 0.34 22.34 7.90
N GLU A 205 -0.48 21.37 8.31
CA GLU A 205 -0.14 20.40 9.37
C GLU A 205 -0.32 18.96 8.84
N VAL A 206 0.68 18.47 8.09
CA VAL A 206 0.64 17.14 7.47
C VAL A 206 1.60 16.16 8.16
N TYR A 207 1.03 15.06 8.62
CA TYR A 207 1.70 13.91 9.20
C TYR A 207 1.59 12.69 8.28
N GLN A 208 2.42 11.68 8.54
CA GLN A 208 2.30 10.37 7.92
C GLN A 208 2.60 9.24 8.90
N VAL A 209 1.84 8.14 8.80
CA VAL A 209 2.06 6.96 9.66
C VAL A 209 3.35 6.26 9.25
N LYS A 210 4.35 6.28 10.14
CA LYS A 210 5.66 5.66 9.94
C LYS A 210 5.51 4.15 9.76
N GLY A 211 5.85 3.67 8.57
CA GLY A 211 5.71 2.26 8.20
C GLY A 211 4.30 1.85 7.78
N GLY A 212 3.37 2.79 7.66
CA GLY A 212 2.02 2.57 7.15
C GLY A 212 1.13 1.69 8.04
N ILE A 213 0.02 1.24 7.46
CA ILE A 213 -0.98 0.39 8.12
C ILE A 213 -0.33 -0.90 8.63
N VAL A 214 0.60 -1.50 7.87
CA VAL A 214 1.30 -2.72 8.30
C VAL A 214 1.99 -2.55 9.64
N ARG A 215 2.65 -1.41 9.88
CA ARG A 215 3.31 -1.16 11.18
C ARG A 215 2.27 -0.90 12.27
N TYR A 216 1.26 -0.09 11.97
CA TYR A 216 0.21 0.26 12.92
C TYR A 216 -0.57 -0.97 13.40
N GLY A 217 -1.09 -1.78 12.47
CA GLY A 217 -1.85 -2.99 12.78
C GLY A 217 -1.02 -4.06 13.49
N ASN A 218 0.29 -4.18 13.20
CA ASN A 218 1.16 -5.07 13.98
C ASN A 218 1.39 -4.59 15.43
N THR A 219 1.25 -3.29 15.70
CA THR A 219 1.41 -2.74 17.06
C THR A 219 0.11 -2.83 17.86
N PHE A 220 -1.03 -2.52 17.27
CA PHE A 220 -2.30 -2.37 17.99
C PHE A 220 -3.39 -3.37 17.57
N GLY A 221 -3.17 -4.20 16.56
CA GLY A 221 -4.20 -5.09 16.05
C GLY A 221 -5.46 -4.33 15.63
N ASP A 222 -6.60 -4.85 16.07
CA ASP A 222 -7.93 -4.25 15.94
C ASP A 222 -8.36 -3.49 17.22
N ASP A 223 -7.46 -3.34 18.20
CA ASP A 223 -7.68 -2.58 19.44
C ASP A 223 -7.29 -1.08 19.30
N GLY A 224 -6.81 -0.70 18.12
CA GLY A 224 -6.41 0.66 17.77
C GLY A 224 -7.49 1.46 17.04
N LEU A 225 -7.03 2.45 16.27
CA LEU A 225 -7.85 3.33 15.42
C LEU A 225 -8.13 2.73 14.04
N TRP A 226 -7.48 1.63 13.70
CA TRP A 226 -7.68 0.90 12.45
C TRP A 226 -8.89 -0.03 12.58
N GLU A 227 -9.77 -0.04 11.58
CA GLU A 227 -10.89 -0.97 11.51
C GLU A 227 -10.76 -1.85 10.26
N GLY A 228 -10.86 -3.17 10.44
CA GLY A 228 -11.03 -4.15 9.36
C GLY A 228 -9.73 -4.74 8.80
N SER A 229 -9.82 -5.32 7.61
CA SER A 229 -8.73 -6.09 7.02
C SER A 229 -7.85 -5.22 6.12
N LEU A 230 -6.55 -5.54 6.06
CA LEU A 230 -5.62 -4.88 5.14
C LEU A 230 -5.62 -5.58 3.77
N TYR A 231 -5.87 -4.83 2.70
CA TYR A 231 -5.67 -5.32 1.33
C TYR A 231 -4.17 -5.47 0.98
N THR A 232 -3.80 -6.59 0.34
CA THR A 232 -2.45 -6.84 -0.17
C THR A 232 -2.42 -7.10 -1.67
N PHE A 233 -1.29 -6.78 -2.31
CA PHE A 233 -1.07 -6.92 -3.76
C PHE A 233 -0.37 -8.26 -4.11
N ASP A 234 -0.69 -9.30 -3.36
CA ASP A 234 -0.19 -10.67 -3.51
C ASP A 234 -1.35 -11.66 -3.36
N ASP A 235 -1.08 -12.95 -3.57
CA ASP A 235 -2.14 -13.96 -3.67
C ASP A 235 -2.95 -14.15 -2.38
N ARG A 236 -2.53 -13.54 -1.25
CA ARG A 236 -3.29 -13.53 0.00
C ARG A 236 -4.50 -12.58 -0.07
N LEU A 237 -4.41 -11.51 -0.87
CA LEU A 237 -5.38 -10.43 -1.08
C LEU A 237 -5.80 -9.63 0.16
N THR A 238 -5.92 -10.28 1.31
CA THR A 238 -6.32 -9.69 2.58
C THR A 238 -5.49 -10.27 3.71
N ILE A 239 -5.19 -9.43 4.70
CA ILE A 239 -4.54 -9.80 5.95
C ILE A 239 -5.33 -9.20 7.09
N ASP A 240 -5.59 -10.00 8.11
CA ASP A 240 -6.12 -9.56 9.39
C ASP A 240 -4.98 -9.36 10.38
N PHE A 241 -5.14 -8.41 11.30
CA PHE A 241 -4.16 -8.17 12.35
C PHE A 241 -4.48 -8.89 13.66
N SER A 242 -5.73 -9.33 13.84
CA SER A 242 -6.17 -10.09 15.02
C SER A 242 -7.18 -11.18 14.63
N ASP A 243 -7.64 -11.94 15.62
CA ASP A 243 -8.69 -12.96 15.49
C ASP A 243 -10.11 -12.37 15.55
N HIS A 244 -10.25 -11.08 15.85
CA HIS A 244 -11.52 -10.38 16.03
C HIS A 244 -11.66 -9.19 15.06
N THR A 245 -10.98 -9.23 13.92
CA THR A 245 -11.04 -8.20 12.88
C THR A 245 -12.47 -7.93 12.41
N LYS A 246 -12.86 -6.66 12.42
CA LYS A 246 -14.20 -6.21 12.06
C LYS A 246 -14.44 -6.31 10.55
N LEU A 247 -15.50 -6.99 10.13
CA LEU A 247 -15.90 -7.01 8.71
C LEU A 247 -16.68 -5.75 8.34
N ILE A 248 -15.97 -4.76 7.77
CA ILE A 248 -16.58 -3.50 7.32
C ILE A 248 -16.94 -3.48 5.83
N GLY A 249 -16.44 -4.45 5.06
CA GLY A 249 -16.72 -4.53 3.63
C GLY A 249 -18.09 -5.14 3.34
N GLU A 250 -18.66 -4.74 2.21
CA GLU A 250 -19.98 -5.17 1.78
C GLU A 250 -19.90 -5.94 0.46
N CYS A 251 -20.59 -7.07 0.40
CA CYS A 251 -20.72 -7.87 -0.80
C CYS A 251 -21.45 -7.06 -1.87
N ALA A 252 -20.84 -6.93 -3.04
CA ALA A 252 -21.37 -6.13 -4.14
C ALA A 252 -22.67 -6.68 -4.75
N HIS A 253 -23.13 -7.87 -4.33
CA HIS A 253 -24.38 -8.46 -4.78
C HIS A 253 -25.50 -8.44 -3.73
N CYS A 254 -25.20 -8.79 -2.48
CA CYS A 254 -26.20 -8.93 -1.40
C CYS A 254 -26.04 -7.94 -0.24
N ASN A 255 -25.03 -7.08 -0.27
CA ASN A 255 -24.67 -6.14 0.80
C ASN A 255 -24.33 -6.80 2.15
N GLY A 256 -24.22 -8.13 2.20
CA GLY A 256 -23.76 -8.85 3.39
C GLY A 256 -22.28 -8.55 3.69
N PRO A 257 -21.87 -8.65 4.96
CA PRO A 257 -20.50 -8.35 5.37
C PRO A 257 -19.50 -9.31 4.72
N THR A 258 -18.41 -8.78 4.18
CA THR A 258 -17.32 -9.57 3.60
C THR A 258 -16.04 -8.75 3.47
N LYS A 259 -14.90 -9.43 3.53
CA LYS A 259 -13.59 -8.89 3.18
C LYS A 259 -13.04 -9.51 1.88
N GLU A 260 -13.76 -10.44 1.29
CA GLU A 260 -13.28 -11.32 0.23
C GLU A 260 -13.27 -10.60 -1.12
N PHE A 261 -12.08 -10.23 -1.58
CA PHE A 261 -11.88 -9.76 -2.95
C PHE A 261 -11.77 -10.95 -3.92
N ARG A 262 -12.58 -10.94 -4.97
CA ARG A 262 -12.61 -12.00 -5.97
C ARG A 262 -12.72 -11.40 -7.36
N ASN A 263 -12.08 -12.04 -8.33
CA ASN A 263 -12.37 -11.72 -9.73
C ASN A 263 -13.77 -12.24 -10.05
N CYS A 264 -14.61 -11.38 -10.63
CA CYS A 264 -15.89 -11.77 -11.18
C CYS A 264 -15.70 -12.95 -12.16
N GLN A 265 -16.45 -14.04 -11.93
CA GLN A 265 -16.33 -15.28 -12.71
C GLN A 265 -16.87 -15.14 -14.15
N LYS A 266 -17.62 -14.07 -14.45
CA LYS A 266 -18.13 -13.85 -15.80
C LYS A 266 -17.01 -13.47 -16.76
N ALA A 267 -16.95 -14.15 -17.89
CA ALA A 267 -15.90 -14.02 -18.89
C ALA A 267 -15.79 -12.59 -19.46
N GLU A 268 -16.93 -11.90 -19.58
CA GLU A 268 -16.99 -10.52 -20.05
C GLU A 268 -16.53 -9.48 -19.02
N CYS A 269 -16.40 -9.87 -17.74
CA CYS A 269 -16.18 -8.93 -16.64
C CYS A 269 -14.78 -9.03 -16.03
N HIS A 270 -14.46 -10.12 -15.32
CA HIS A 270 -13.19 -10.31 -14.61
C HIS A 270 -12.73 -9.15 -13.71
N GLN A 271 -13.67 -8.33 -13.22
CA GLN A 271 -13.35 -7.23 -12.30
C GLN A 271 -13.14 -7.77 -10.89
N LEU A 272 -12.19 -7.15 -10.19
CA LEU A 272 -11.97 -7.43 -8.77
C LEU A 272 -13.09 -6.77 -7.96
N VAL A 273 -13.86 -7.58 -7.24
CA VAL A 273 -15.06 -7.16 -6.51
C VAL A 273 -15.14 -7.83 -5.15
N LEU A 274 -15.83 -7.20 -4.20
CA LEU A 274 -16.16 -7.84 -2.93
C LEU A 274 -17.34 -8.78 -3.11
N LEU A 275 -17.12 -10.07 -2.91
CA LEU A 275 -18.16 -11.09 -3.03
C LEU A 275 -18.02 -12.08 -1.89
N CYS A 276 -19.07 -12.20 -1.07
CA CYS A 276 -19.14 -13.26 -0.06
C CYS A 276 -19.22 -14.64 -0.73
N ASP A 277 -18.87 -15.70 0.02
CA ASP A 277 -18.81 -17.08 -0.48
C ASP A 277 -20.09 -17.50 -1.21
N ALA A 278 -21.25 -17.33 -0.57
CA ALA A 278 -22.54 -17.71 -1.16
C ALA A 278 -22.84 -16.98 -2.49
N CYS A 279 -22.45 -15.71 -2.61
CA CYS A 279 -22.65 -14.94 -3.84
C CYS A 279 -21.60 -15.26 -4.92
N TYR A 280 -20.40 -15.70 -4.52
CA TYR A 280 -19.37 -16.14 -5.45
C TYR A 280 -19.69 -17.52 -6.04
N GLU A 281 -20.14 -18.46 -5.22
CA GLU A 281 -20.53 -19.82 -5.65
C GLU A 281 -21.71 -19.80 -6.62
N SER A 282 -22.69 -18.91 -6.40
CA SER A 282 -23.87 -18.74 -7.26
C SER A 282 -23.70 -17.64 -8.32
N HIS A 283 -22.47 -17.16 -8.56
CA HIS A 283 -22.25 -15.97 -9.37
C HIS A 283 -22.54 -16.17 -10.86
N LEU A 284 -22.25 -17.36 -11.39
CA LEU A 284 -22.49 -17.68 -12.81
C LEU A 284 -23.98 -17.68 -13.17
N ASP A 285 -24.84 -17.99 -12.20
CA ASP A 285 -26.29 -18.07 -12.38
C ASP A 285 -27.01 -16.72 -12.24
N ARG A 286 -26.26 -15.63 -11.94
CA ARG A 286 -26.84 -14.31 -11.60
C ARG A 286 -26.18 -13.18 -12.39
N PRO A 287 -26.87 -12.06 -12.68
CA PRO A 287 -26.24 -10.90 -13.32
C PRO A 287 -25.24 -10.23 -12.39
N CYS A 288 -24.21 -9.59 -12.95
CA CYS A 288 -23.31 -8.71 -12.19
C CYS A 288 -24.11 -7.51 -11.66
N LYS A 289 -24.02 -7.22 -10.37
CA LYS A 289 -24.68 -6.07 -9.72
C LYS A 289 -23.70 -4.99 -9.23
N HIS A 290 -22.45 -5.07 -9.63
CA HIS A 290 -21.41 -4.12 -9.27
C HIS A 290 -21.12 -3.18 -10.44
N ASP A 291 -20.58 -2.00 -10.12
CA ASP A 291 -20.13 -1.05 -11.13
C ASP A 291 -19.09 -1.70 -12.05
N ARG A 292 -19.23 -1.45 -13.35
CA ARG A 292 -18.27 -1.90 -14.35
C ARG A 292 -17.25 -0.80 -14.61
N GLU A 293 -16.01 -1.01 -14.21
CA GLU A 293 -14.88 -0.24 -14.75
C GLU A 293 -14.77 -0.43 -16.27
N ILE A 294 -14.79 0.70 -16.99
CA ILE A 294 -14.67 0.75 -18.45
C ILE A 294 -13.24 0.44 -18.92
N LYS A 295 -12.25 0.54 -18.01
CA LYS A 295 -10.84 0.25 -18.29
C LYS A 295 -10.39 -0.97 -17.48
N ARG A 296 -9.84 -1.98 -18.14
CA ARG A 296 -9.12 -3.08 -17.46
C ARG A 296 -7.85 -2.51 -16.82
N ASN A 297 -7.91 -2.12 -15.57
CA ASN A 297 -6.75 -1.56 -14.89
C ASN A 297 -5.88 -2.70 -14.33
N ARG A 298 -4.80 -3.03 -15.04
CA ARG A 298 -3.84 -4.09 -14.64
C ARG A 298 -3.16 -3.83 -13.29
N GLU A 299 -3.32 -2.64 -12.71
CA GLU A 299 -2.78 -2.27 -11.39
C GLU A 299 -3.70 -2.64 -10.22
N LEU A 300 -4.98 -2.93 -10.48
CA LEU A 300 -5.93 -3.42 -9.46
C LEU A 300 -5.73 -4.90 -9.17
N ILE A 301 -5.23 -5.64 -10.16
CA ILE A 301 -5.03 -7.08 -10.07
C ILE A 301 -3.57 -7.30 -9.73
N GLY A 302 -3.37 -7.97 -8.59
CA GLY A 302 -2.14 -8.65 -8.17
C GLY A 302 -1.08 -8.68 -9.24
#